data_AF-A0A2S0KRL7-F1
#
_entry.id   AF-A0A2S0KRL7-F1
#
_cell.length_a   1.000
_cell.length_b   1.000
_cell.length_c   1.000
_cell.angle_alpha   90.00
_cell.angle_beta   90.00
_cell.angle_gamma   90.00
#
_symmetry.space_group_name_H-M   'P 1'
#
loop_
_entity.id
_entity.type
_entity.pdbx_description
1 polymer ?
#
loop_
_entity_poly.entity_id
_entity_poly.type
_entity_poly.pdbx_seq_one_letter_code
_entity_poly.pdbx_strand_id
1 'polypeptide(L)'
;MFKSLALAILIVCTAATASAQMGMDLTLNRSMYMQYEPIYACVTLRNDTGRPLVFGKNPKLQGFLLFEVTDQRGNVVPKRPGAELSVTGLILSPGQIKRMIVPINRYYQLDRIGVYRVHAYVSHSQLPYEYKTKDLKFNVEPGVTVWKRSVGLPNLQPEQPVSEVAKARTYSLRSIIEGSTKAYYLVIDDDKMIYSVIRVGKAVGYEKFTAETDMLSRLHLLMPISPKVFHYLAFSPDGKKFADEYRKTSGTIPMLMRDPDTGIVTLLGGETARAGVDFADPNAGLVRVADLESADDAQATGNPVAAPQPAKDTGLVDLGQNL
;
A
#
# COMPACT_ATOMS: atom_id res chain seq x y z
N MET A 1 -13.03 -38.85 -55.86
CA MET A 1 -12.83 -37.38 -55.91
C MET A 1 -13.83 -36.76 -54.92
N PHE A 2 -13.47 -35.78 -54.08
CA PHE A 2 -14.29 -35.16 -53.00
C PHE A 2 -14.21 -35.72 -51.56
N LYS A 3 -13.10 -36.34 -51.13
CA LYS A 3 -12.86 -36.56 -49.67
C LYS A 3 -11.58 -35.94 -49.13
N SER A 4 -10.64 -35.54 -49.99
CA SER A 4 -9.37 -34.95 -49.56
C SER A 4 -9.34 -33.43 -49.55
N LEU A 5 -10.41 -32.75 -49.96
CA LEU A 5 -10.46 -31.28 -50.03
C LEU A 5 -10.99 -30.64 -48.73
N ALA A 6 -11.71 -31.40 -47.89
CA ALA A 6 -12.29 -30.88 -46.64
C ALA A 6 -11.27 -30.75 -45.49
N LEU A 7 -10.14 -31.46 -45.56
CA LEU A 7 -9.13 -31.44 -44.49
C LEU A 7 -8.10 -30.32 -44.65
N ALA A 8 -7.98 -29.74 -45.85
CA ALA A 8 -7.06 -28.63 -46.12
C ALA A 8 -7.61 -27.26 -45.67
N ILE A 9 -8.91 -27.15 -45.41
CA ILE A 9 -9.55 -25.91 -44.92
C ILE A 9 -9.51 -25.81 -43.38
N LEU A 10 -9.25 -26.92 -42.68
CA LEU A 10 -9.23 -26.94 -41.21
C LEU A 10 -7.88 -26.50 -40.59
N ILE A 11 -6.85 -26.25 -41.41
CA ILE A 11 -5.49 -25.88 -40.97
C ILE A 11 -5.20 -24.37 -41.18
N VAL A 12 -6.16 -23.59 -41.66
CA VAL A 12 -6.06 -22.11 -41.76
C VAL A 12 -6.93 -21.42 -40.69
N CYS A 13 -7.08 -22.05 -39.53
CA CYS A 13 -7.26 -21.30 -38.28
C CYS A 13 -5.88 -20.97 -37.71
N THR A 14 -5.01 -20.39 -38.55
CA THR A 14 -3.80 -19.71 -38.09
C THR A 14 -4.26 -18.68 -37.09
N ALA A 15 -3.83 -18.88 -35.84
CA ALA A 15 -3.96 -17.96 -34.74
C ALA A 15 -3.90 -16.52 -35.26
N ALA A 16 -5.05 -15.87 -35.33
CA ALA A 16 -5.10 -14.42 -35.26
C ALA A 16 -4.58 -14.08 -33.86
N THR A 17 -3.27 -14.11 -33.69
CA THR A 17 -2.62 -13.34 -32.65
C THR A 17 -2.97 -11.91 -33.00
N ALA A 18 -4.06 -11.42 -32.41
CA ALA A 18 -4.32 -10.01 -32.34
C ALA A 18 -3.05 -9.40 -31.76
N SER A 19 -2.20 -8.85 -32.63
CA SER A 19 -1.02 -8.12 -32.22
C SER A 19 -1.56 -6.87 -31.55
N ALA A 20 -1.76 -6.97 -30.24
CA ALA A 20 -2.19 -5.85 -29.44
C ALA A 20 -1.06 -4.83 -29.54
N GLN A 21 -1.34 -3.69 -30.17
CA GLN A 21 -0.41 -2.56 -30.30
C GLN A 21 -0.06 -1.94 -28.93
N MET A 22 -0.80 -2.33 -27.89
CA MET A 22 -0.54 -2.00 -26.51
C MET A 22 -0.75 -3.23 -25.65
N GLY A 23 0.30 -3.62 -24.92
CA GLY A 23 0.17 -4.55 -23.80
C GLY A 23 -0.33 -3.81 -22.57
N MET A 24 -1.36 -4.33 -21.91
CA MET A 24 -1.89 -3.72 -20.70
C MET A 24 -2.20 -4.78 -19.64
N ASP A 25 -1.77 -4.50 -18.42
CA ASP A 25 -2.07 -5.34 -17.25
C ASP A 25 -2.45 -4.47 -16.06
N LEU A 26 -3.33 -5.01 -15.21
CA LEU A 26 -3.77 -4.37 -14.00
C LEU A 26 -3.49 -5.32 -12.85
N THR A 27 -2.89 -4.81 -11.79
CA THR A 27 -2.68 -5.55 -10.55
C THR A 27 -3.11 -4.71 -9.37
N LEU A 28 -3.69 -5.36 -8.36
CA LEU A 28 -3.96 -4.76 -7.06
C LEU A 28 -2.94 -5.29 -6.06
N ASN A 29 -2.59 -4.48 -5.07
CA ASN A 29 -1.69 -4.95 -4.00
C ASN A 29 -2.34 -6.03 -3.12
N ARG A 30 -3.68 -6.07 -3.04
CA ARG A 30 -4.48 -7.06 -2.28
C ARG A 30 -5.85 -7.27 -2.93
N SER A 31 -6.59 -8.26 -2.43
CA SER A 31 -7.99 -8.52 -2.80
C SER A 31 -8.99 -8.20 -1.69
N MET A 32 -8.51 -7.87 -0.49
CA MET A 32 -9.30 -7.53 0.71
C MET A 32 -8.73 -6.23 1.29
N TYR A 33 -9.60 -5.28 1.58
CA TYR A 33 -9.24 -3.96 2.09
C TYR A 33 -10.13 -3.58 3.26
N MET A 34 -9.56 -2.90 4.27
CA MET A 34 -10.35 -2.29 5.32
C MET A 34 -11.11 -1.08 4.75
N GLN A 35 -12.33 -0.85 5.23
CA GLN A 35 -13.09 0.36 4.89
C GLN A 35 -12.24 1.61 5.16
N TYR A 36 -12.24 2.56 4.20
CA TYR A 36 -11.44 3.80 4.20
C TYR A 36 -9.92 3.62 4.07
N GLU A 37 -9.45 2.40 3.85
CA GLU A 37 -8.04 2.16 3.52
C GLU A 37 -7.72 2.59 2.07
N PRO A 38 -6.52 3.14 1.81
CA PRO A 38 -6.03 3.33 0.44
C PRO A 38 -5.98 2.04 -0.38
N ILE A 39 -6.56 2.10 -1.59
CA ILE A 39 -6.58 0.99 -2.55
C ILE A 39 -5.66 1.35 -3.71
N TYR A 40 -4.53 0.68 -3.82
CA TYR A 40 -3.52 0.95 -4.85
C TYR A 40 -3.65 -0.04 -6.00
N ALA A 41 -3.86 0.48 -7.20
CA ALA A 41 -3.84 -0.25 -8.45
C ALA A 41 -2.56 0.07 -9.21
N CYS A 42 -1.82 -0.96 -9.65
CA CYS A 42 -0.68 -0.82 -10.53
C CYS A 42 -1.10 -1.16 -11.95
N VAL A 43 -1.11 -0.16 -12.82
CA VAL A 43 -1.32 -0.31 -14.26
C VAL A 43 0.03 -0.48 -14.93
N THR A 44 0.22 -1.58 -15.65
CA THR A 44 1.40 -1.83 -16.46
C THR A 44 1.05 -1.59 -17.92
N LEU A 45 1.76 -0.68 -18.57
CA LEU A 45 1.59 -0.31 -19.97
C LEU A 45 2.83 -0.73 -20.74
N ARG A 46 2.65 -1.45 -21.85
CA ARG A 46 3.72 -1.76 -22.81
C ARG A 46 3.33 -1.23 -24.17
N ASN A 47 4.21 -0.41 -24.76
CA ASN A 47 4.00 0.06 -26.11
C ASN A 47 4.55 -0.96 -27.11
N ASP A 48 3.65 -1.72 -27.74
CA ASP A 48 3.99 -2.71 -28.77
C ASP A 48 3.89 -2.11 -30.19
N THR A 49 3.76 -0.77 -30.30
CA THR A 49 3.83 -0.07 -31.59
C THR A 49 5.26 0.23 -32.00
N GLY A 50 5.46 0.48 -33.30
CA GLY A 50 6.73 0.96 -33.85
C GLY A 50 6.99 2.47 -33.65
N ARG A 51 6.20 3.18 -32.82
CA ARG A 51 6.34 4.63 -32.62
C ARG A 51 6.14 5.03 -31.15
N PRO A 52 6.73 6.13 -30.69
CA PRO A 52 6.47 6.61 -29.34
C PRO A 52 5.02 7.06 -29.18
N LEU A 53 4.39 6.72 -28.05
CA LEU A 53 3.08 7.22 -27.64
C LEU A 53 3.30 8.32 -26.60
N VAL A 54 2.88 9.54 -26.91
CA VAL A 54 3.01 10.71 -26.05
C VAL A 54 1.62 11.16 -25.65
N PHE A 55 1.32 11.12 -24.36
CA PHE A 55 0.03 11.53 -23.79
C PHE A 55 0.07 13.04 -23.53
N GLY A 56 -0.37 13.83 -24.51
CA GLY A 56 -0.34 15.28 -24.50
C GLY A 56 -1.74 15.91 -24.50
N LYS A 57 -1.75 17.25 -24.40
CA LYS A 57 -2.98 18.05 -24.53
C LYS A 57 -3.41 18.29 -25.97
N ASN A 58 -2.51 18.08 -26.94
CA ASN A 58 -2.82 18.25 -28.36
C ASN A 58 -3.75 17.10 -28.80
N PRO A 59 -4.85 17.37 -29.54
CA PRO A 59 -5.76 16.33 -30.04
C PRO A 59 -5.06 15.17 -30.78
N LYS A 60 -3.95 15.43 -31.48
CA LYS A 60 -3.18 14.39 -32.19
C LYS A 60 -2.37 13.47 -31.27
N LEU A 61 -2.16 13.88 -30.02
CA LEU A 61 -1.40 13.19 -28.98
C LEU A 61 -2.28 12.93 -27.75
N GLN A 62 -3.59 13.03 -27.89
CA GLN A 62 -4.49 12.92 -26.76
C GLN A 62 -4.62 11.45 -26.37
N GLY A 63 -4.46 11.16 -25.09
CA GLY A 63 -4.69 9.85 -24.54
C GLY A 63 -5.23 9.92 -23.13
N PHE A 64 -5.91 8.85 -22.74
CA PHE A 64 -6.59 8.72 -21.46
C PHE A 64 -6.28 7.38 -20.84
N LEU A 65 -6.14 7.37 -19.52
CA LEU A 65 -6.20 6.19 -18.68
C LEU A 65 -7.41 6.35 -17.78
N LEU A 66 -8.38 5.46 -17.91
CA LEU A 66 -9.61 5.49 -17.14
C LEU A 66 -9.72 4.19 -16.36
N PHE A 67 -10.43 4.25 -15.23
CA PHE A 67 -10.83 3.06 -14.48
C PHE A 67 -12.35 2.99 -14.50
N GLU A 68 -12.88 1.81 -14.68
CA GLU A 68 -14.29 1.55 -14.39
C GLU A 68 -14.34 0.64 -13.19
N VAL A 69 -15.06 1.10 -12.17
CA VAL A 69 -15.28 0.32 -10.95
C VAL A 69 -16.76 0.05 -10.83
N THR A 70 -17.13 -1.20 -10.64
CA THR A 70 -18.53 -1.64 -10.47
C THR A 70 -18.72 -2.31 -9.12
N ASP A 71 -19.92 -2.15 -8.54
CA ASP A 71 -20.32 -2.86 -7.33
C ASP A 71 -20.76 -4.31 -7.63
N GLN A 72 -21.14 -5.05 -6.59
CA GLN A 72 -21.60 -6.44 -6.72
C GLN A 72 -22.84 -6.58 -7.62
N ARG A 73 -23.66 -5.54 -7.74
CA ARG A 73 -24.88 -5.49 -8.56
C ARG A 73 -24.58 -5.03 -10.00
N GLY A 74 -23.34 -4.69 -10.31
CA GLY A 74 -22.92 -4.19 -11.62
C GLY A 74 -23.14 -2.69 -11.80
N ASN A 75 -23.50 -1.95 -10.75
CA ASN A 75 -23.64 -0.49 -10.86
C ASN A 75 -22.26 0.15 -10.89
N VAL A 76 -22.07 1.14 -11.76
CA VAL A 76 -20.85 1.93 -11.81
C VAL A 76 -20.70 2.76 -10.54
N VAL A 77 -19.55 2.64 -9.89
CA VAL A 77 -19.18 3.46 -8.74
C VAL A 77 -18.87 4.87 -9.22
N PRO A 78 -19.51 5.90 -8.64
CA PRO A 78 -19.32 7.28 -9.09
C PRO A 78 -17.90 7.77 -8.81
N LYS A 79 -17.40 8.63 -9.70
CA LYS A 79 -16.18 9.41 -9.47
C LYS A 79 -16.40 10.40 -8.32
N ARG A 80 -15.34 10.74 -7.60
CA ARG A 80 -15.34 11.83 -6.63
C ARG A 80 -15.39 13.18 -7.38
N PRO A 81 -16.16 14.17 -6.88
CA PRO A 81 -16.21 15.50 -7.50
C PRO A 81 -14.82 16.12 -7.64
N GLY A 82 -14.49 16.60 -8.85
CA GLY A 82 -13.21 17.25 -9.14
C GLY A 82 -12.00 16.31 -9.22
N ALA A 83 -12.17 15.00 -9.04
CA ALA A 83 -11.09 14.04 -9.13
C ALA A 83 -10.93 13.50 -10.56
N GLU A 84 -9.97 14.05 -11.30
CA GLU A 84 -9.61 13.57 -12.63
C GLU A 84 -8.21 12.99 -12.64
N LEU A 85 -8.07 11.79 -13.21
CA LEU A 85 -6.78 11.16 -13.42
C LEU A 85 -6.16 11.71 -14.70
N SER A 86 -5.07 12.46 -14.56
CA SER A 86 -4.30 12.95 -15.71
C SER A 86 -3.08 12.08 -15.95
N VAL A 87 -2.92 11.63 -17.19
CA VAL A 87 -1.70 10.98 -17.70
C VAL A 87 -0.91 11.91 -18.62
N THR A 88 -1.20 13.21 -18.57
CA THR A 88 -0.49 14.20 -19.39
C THR A 88 1.00 14.19 -19.06
N GLY A 89 1.85 14.10 -20.08
CA GLY A 89 3.30 13.99 -19.95
C GLY A 89 3.82 12.55 -19.90
N LEU A 90 2.94 11.54 -19.87
CA LEU A 90 3.35 10.15 -20.04
C LEU A 90 3.91 9.95 -21.45
N ILE A 91 5.12 9.41 -21.54
CA ILE A 91 5.76 9.00 -22.79
C ILE A 91 6.06 7.51 -22.70
N LEU A 92 5.65 6.75 -23.72
CA LEU A 92 5.97 5.34 -23.90
C LEU A 92 6.73 5.16 -25.21
N SER A 93 8.04 4.94 -25.15
CA SER A 93 8.86 4.60 -26.32
C SER A 93 8.49 3.22 -26.89
N PRO A 94 8.78 2.92 -28.17
CA PRO A 94 8.57 1.59 -28.74
C PRO A 94 9.22 0.49 -27.87
N GLY A 95 8.46 -0.56 -27.55
CA GLY A 95 8.88 -1.66 -26.68
C GLY A 95 8.98 -1.33 -25.18
N GLN A 96 8.82 -0.06 -24.78
CA GLN A 96 8.96 0.34 -23.38
C GLN A 96 7.78 -0.15 -22.53
N ILE A 97 8.11 -0.58 -21.30
CA ILE A 97 7.15 -0.90 -20.26
C ILE A 97 7.20 0.20 -19.18
N LYS A 98 6.04 0.77 -18.82
CA LYS A 98 5.91 1.65 -17.64
C LYS A 98 4.86 1.12 -16.69
N ARG A 99 5.10 1.32 -15.39
CA ARG A 99 4.20 0.94 -14.31
C ARG A 99 3.72 2.21 -13.61
N MET A 100 2.40 2.33 -13.42
CA MET A 100 1.76 3.47 -12.78
C MET A 100 0.97 3.00 -11.58
N ILE A 101 1.32 3.50 -10.39
CA ILE A 101 0.60 3.20 -9.15
C ILE A 101 -0.45 4.29 -8.92
N VAL A 102 -1.73 3.90 -8.91
CA VAL A 102 -2.87 4.80 -8.78
C VAL A 102 -3.68 4.43 -7.53
N PRO A 103 -3.81 5.34 -6.55
CA PRO A 103 -4.74 5.17 -5.43
C PRO A 103 -6.18 5.39 -5.89
N ILE A 104 -6.89 4.32 -6.27
CA ILE A 104 -8.20 4.41 -6.94
C ILE A 104 -9.29 5.05 -6.07
N ASN A 105 -9.22 4.90 -4.75
CA ASN A 105 -10.17 5.49 -3.82
C ASN A 105 -10.05 7.04 -3.70
N ARG A 106 -9.01 7.66 -4.27
CA ARG A 106 -8.94 9.12 -4.47
C ARG A 106 -9.83 9.61 -5.60
N TYR A 107 -10.14 8.74 -6.57
CA TYR A 107 -10.90 9.08 -7.77
C TYR A 107 -12.32 8.52 -7.76
N TYR A 108 -12.56 7.40 -7.07
CA TYR A 108 -13.86 6.73 -7.01
C TYR A 108 -14.37 6.61 -5.57
N GLN A 109 -15.69 6.66 -5.38
CA GLN A 109 -16.34 6.55 -4.08
C GLN A 109 -16.38 5.11 -3.56
N LEU A 110 -15.24 4.63 -3.06
CA LEU A 110 -15.05 3.27 -2.52
C LEU A 110 -15.16 3.22 -0.99
N ASP A 111 -15.90 4.15 -0.41
CA ASP A 111 -16.08 4.29 1.04
C ASP A 111 -17.07 3.26 1.60
N ARG A 112 -17.88 2.65 0.75
CA ARG A 112 -18.92 1.69 1.16
C ARG A 112 -18.33 0.28 1.24
N ILE A 113 -18.89 -0.49 2.17
CA ILE A 113 -18.59 -1.90 2.33
C ILE A 113 -19.21 -2.65 1.15
N GLY A 114 -18.47 -3.60 0.59
CA GLY A 114 -18.99 -4.43 -0.49
C GLY A 114 -17.91 -5.09 -1.33
N VAL A 115 -18.39 -5.82 -2.32
CA VAL A 115 -17.57 -6.46 -3.35
C VAL A 115 -17.55 -5.56 -4.57
N TYR A 116 -16.36 -5.33 -5.11
CA TYR A 116 -16.12 -4.47 -6.26
C TYR A 116 -15.39 -5.22 -7.36
N ARG A 117 -15.57 -4.77 -8.60
CA ARG A 117 -14.74 -5.13 -9.75
C ARG A 117 -14.14 -3.89 -10.36
N VAL A 118 -12.88 -3.96 -10.76
CA VAL A 118 -12.17 -2.87 -11.43
C VAL A 118 -11.43 -3.38 -12.65
N HIS A 119 -11.47 -2.61 -13.71
CA HIS A 119 -10.57 -2.73 -14.84
C HIS A 119 -10.16 -1.33 -15.30
N ALA A 120 -9.05 -1.25 -16.02
CA ALA A 120 -8.59 -0.02 -16.64
C ALA A 120 -8.82 -0.05 -18.15
N TYR A 121 -8.97 1.13 -18.73
CA TYR A 121 -9.02 1.38 -20.16
C TYR A 121 -7.93 2.37 -20.55
N VAL A 122 -7.28 2.13 -21.68
CA VAL A 122 -6.42 3.12 -22.32
C VAL A 122 -6.90 3.37 -23.74
N SER A 123 -7.10 4.65 -24.04
CA SER A 123 -7.38 5.15 -25.37
C SER A 123 -6.35 6.21 -25.73
N HIS A 124 -5.94 6.25 -26.99
CA HIS A 124 -4.98 7.21 -27.50
C HIS A 124 -5.28 7.49 -28.98
N SER A 125 -5.16 8.75 -29.40
CA SER A 125 -5.46 9.21 -30.79
C SER A 125 -4.67 8.47 -31.87
N GLN A 126 -3.49 7.95 -31.53
CA GLN A 126 -2.60 7.20 -32.44
C GLN A 126 -2.81 5.68 -32.43
N LEU A 127 -3.75 5.20 -31.61
CA LEU A 127 -4.14 3.80 -31.52
C LEU A 127 -5.49 3.58 -32.20
N PRO A 128 -5.69 2.44 -32.87
CA PRO A 128 -6.92 2.16 -33.61
C PRO A 128 -8.10 1.82 -32.70
N TYR A 129 -7.84 1.33 -31.49
CA TYR A 129 -8.85 0.83 -30.57
C TYR A 129 -8.53 1.26 -29.13
N GLU A 130 -9.55 1.19 -28.28
CA GLU A 130 -9.38 1.22 -26.84
C GLU A 130 -8.93 -0.15 -26.34
N TYR A 131 -7.98 -0.15 -25.40
CA TYR A 131 -7.45 -1.35 -24.77
C TYR A 131 -7.98 -1.45 -23.35
N LYS A 132 -8.38 -2.66 -22.95
CA LYS A 132 -8.98 -2.96 -21.64
C LYS A 132 -8.17 -4.03 -20.91
N THR A 133 -7.98 -3.88 -19.60
CA THR A 133 -7.42 -4.96 -18.77
C THR A 133 -8.44 -6.04 -18.45
N LYS A 134 -7.98 -7.15 -17.89
CA LYS A 134 -8.88 -8.09 -17.21
C LYS A 134 -9.56 -7.41 -16.02
N ASP A 135 -10.75 -7.91 -15.67
CA ASP A 135 -11.46 -7.51 -14.47
C ASP A 135 -10.77 -8.09 -13.24
N LEU A 136 -10.46 -7.24 -12.27
CA LEU A 136 -10.00 -7.64 -10.95
C LEU A 136 -11.11 -7.46 -9.94
N LYS A 137 -11.28 -8.45 -9.06
CA LYS A 137 -12.24 -8.42 -7.95
C LYS A 137 -11.52 -8.09 -6.65
N PHE A 138 -12.12 -7.21 -5.85
CA PHE A 138 -11.68 -6.96 -4.48
C PHE A 138 -12.86 -6.69 -3.56
N ASN A 139 -12.64 -6.83 -2.24
CA ASN A 139 -13.65 -6.55 -1.23
C ASN A 139 -13.19 -5.40 -0.33
N VAL A 140 -14.16 -4.59 0.10
CA VAL A 140 -14.01 -3.59 1.15
C VAL A 140 -14.84 -4.05 2.35
N GLU A 141 -14.21 -4.27 3.49
CA GLU A 141 -14.84 -4.80 4.70
C GLU A 141 -14.68 -3.86 5.89
N PRO A 142 -15.65 -3.79 6.82
CA PRO A 142 -15.56 -2.95 8.02
C PRO A 142 -14.55 -3.47 9.05
N GLY A 143 -14.18 -4.75 8.92
CA GLY A 143 -13.42 -5.51 9.91
C GLY A 143 -14.18 -5.80 11.19
N VAL A 144 -13.59 -6.65 12.02
CA VAL A 144 -14.08 -6.99 13.36
C VAL A 144 -13.25 -6.24 14.38
N THR A 145 -13.89 -5.44 15.24
CA THR A 145 -13.19 -4.74 16.33
C THR A 145 -12.75 -5.75 17.39
N VAL A 146 -11.45 -5.75 17.70
CA VAL A 146 -10.82 -6.63 18.71
C VAL A 146 -10.34 -5.89 19.94
N TRP A 147 -10.16 -4.57 19.83
CA TRP A 147 -9.84 -3.69 20.95
C TRP A 147 -10.32 -2.27 20.63
N LYS A 148 -10.76 -1.52 21.63
CA LYS A 148 -11.27 -0.17 21.48
C LYS A 148 -11.00 0.65 22.74
N ARG A 149 -10.63 1.92 22.58
CA ARG A 149 -10.52 2.88 23.68
C ARG A 149 -10.79 4.30 23.17
N SER A 150 -11.60 5.04 23.91
CA SER A 150 -11.83 6.46 23.66
C SER A 150 -10.99 7.31 24.61
N VAL A 151 -10.41 8.40 24.10
CA VAL A 151 -9.52 9.32 24.82
C VAL A 151 -9.93 10.76 24.56
N GLY A 152 -9.80 11.61 25.57
CA GLY A 152 -9.93 13.06 25.41
C GLY A 152 -8.63 13.66 24.87
N LEU A 153 -8.69 14.67 24.01
CA LEU A 153 -7.49 15.36 23.53
C LEU A 153 -7.01 16.37 24.58
N PRO A 154 -5.71 16.40 24.91
CA PRO A 154 -5.17 17.41 25.81
C PRO A 154 -5.23 18.79 25.14
N ASN A 155 -5.55 19.83 25.92
CA ASN A 155 -5.43 21.21 25.45
C ASN A 155 -3.95 21.63 25.53
N LEU A 156 -3.22 21.43 24.44
CA LEU A 156 -1.78 21.76 24.37
C LEU A 156 -1.53 23.25 24.06
N GLN A 157 -2.58 24.05 23.88
CA GLN A 157 -2.48 25.50 23.64
C GLN A 157 -2.99 26.27 24.86
N PRO A 158 -2.10 26.97 25.60
CA PRO A 158 -2.48 27.66 26.82
C PRO A 158 -3.44 28.84 26.60
N GLU A 159 -3.50 29.39 25.38
CA GLU A 159 -4.33 30.57 25.07
C GLU A 159 -5.71 30.25 24.51
N GLN A 160 -6.00 28.99 24.20
CA GLN A 160 -7.34 28.60 23.76
C GLN A 160 -8.24 28.47 24.99
N PRO A 161 -9.38 29.18 25.06
CA PRO A 161 -10.35 28.97 26.13
C PRO A 161 -10.68 27.47 26.19
N VAL A 162 -10.71 26.92 27.40
CA VAL A 162 -11.11 25.53 27.62
C VAL A 162 -12.49 25.36 27.01
N SER A 163 -12.55 24.79 25.81
CA SER A 163 -13.81 24.49 25.13
C SER A 163 -14.59 23.56 26.06
N GLU A 164 -15.85 23.87 26.38
CA GLU A 164 -16.65 23.12 27.36
C GLU A 164 -16.77 21.61 27.01
N VAL A 165 -16.56 21.26 25.74
CA VAL A 165 -16.52 19.87 25.27
C VAL A 165 -15.09 19.53 24.82
N ALA A 166 -14.38 18.75 25.64
CA ALA A 166 -13.12 18.16 25.25
C ALA A 166 -13.32 17.31 23.99
N LYS A 167 -12.60 17.63 22.91
CA LYS A 167 -12.63 16.83 21.68
C LYS A 167 -12.13 15.42 22.01
N ALA A 168 -12.90 14.40 21.66
CA ALA A 168 -12.52 13.00 21.87
C ALA A 168 -12.01 12.35 20.59
N ARG A 169 -11.19 11.32 20.75
CA ARG A 169 -10.81 10.38 19.70
C ARG A 169 -11.06 8.97 20.17
N THR A 170 -11.42 8.12 19.25
CA THR A 170 -11.60 6.70 19.49
C THR A 170 -10.57 5.94 18.68
N TYR A 171 -9.75 5.17 19.38
CA TYR A 171 -8.87 4.18 18.79
C TYR A 171 -9.60 2.85 18.75
N SER A 172 -9.62 2.21 17.58
CA SER A 172 -10.14 0.85 17.40
C SER A 172 -9.10 0.01 16.67
N LEU A 173 -8.69 -1.11 17.26
CA LEU A 173 -7.99 -2.15 16.51
C LEU A 173 -9.04 -3.09 15.92
N ARG A 174 -9.05 -3.16 14.60
CA ARG A 174 -9.95 -3.99 13.81
C ARG A 174 -9.15 -5.05 13.07
N SER A 175 -9.79 -6.16 12.76
CA SER A 175 -9.17 -7.26 12.02
C SER A 175 -9.98 -7.69 10.81
N ILE A 176 -9.30 -8.05 9.74
CA ILE A 176 -9.85 -8.72 8.55
C ILE A 176 -9.06 -10.00 8.28
N ILE A 177 -9.72 -10.97 7.65
CA ILE A 177 -9.08 -12.21 7.21
C ILE A 177 -8.60 -12.01 5.77
N GLU A 178 -7.29 -12.08 5.57
CA GLU A 178 -6.62 -11.99 4.27
C GLU A 178 -6.02 -13.36 3.95
N GLY A 179 -6.73 -14.14 3.13
CA GLY A 179 -6.35 -15.53 2.83
C GLY A 179 -6.40 -16.40 4.09
N SER A 180 -5.26 -16.95 4.49
CA SER A 180 -5.11 -17.73 5.73
C SER A 180 -4.65 -16.90 6.94
N THR A 181 -4.43 -15.60 6.77
CA THR A 181 -3.86 -14.74 7.82
C THR A 181 -4.85 -13.69 8.29
N LYS A 182 -4.82 -13.37 9.58
CA LYS A 182 -5.60 -12.27 10.15
C LYS A 182 -4.73 -11.02 10.17
N ALA A 183 -5.16 -9.94 9.54
CA ALA A 183 -4.48 -8.65 9.55
C ALA A 183 -5.14 -7.71 10.54
N TYR A 184 -4.35 -6.91 11.25
CA TYR A 184 -4.80 -5.90 12.21
C TYR A 184 -4.62 -4.49 11.62
N TYR A 185 -5.61 -3.65 11.91
CA TYR A 185 -5.71 -2.27 11.46
C TYR A 185 -6.06 -1.39 12.64
N LEU A 186 -5.32 -0.29 12.79
CA LEU A 186 -5.68 0.81 13.65
C LEU A 186 -6.62 1.74 12.90
N VAL A 187 -7.81 1.95 13.45
CA VAL A 187 -8.78 2.96 13.00
C VAL A 187 -8.87 4.03 14.07
N ILE A 188 -8.72 5.29 13.65
CA ILE A 188 -8.85 6.46 14.52
C ILE A 188 -10.02 7.29 14.01
N ASP A 189 -11.06 7.41 14.80
CA ASP A 189 -12.29 8.11 14.44
C ASP A 189 -12.87 8.94 15.59
N ASP A 190 -13.81 9.81 15.26
CA ASP A 190 -14.79 10.40 16.17
C ASP A 190 -16.19 10.30 15.54
N ASP A 191 -17.20 10.92 16.17
CA ASP A 191 -18.58 10.86 15.69
C ASP A 191 -18.80 11.47 14.30
N LYS A 192 -17.83 12.26 13.79
CA LYS A 192 -17.94 13.01 12.55
C LYS A 192 -16.97 12.54 11.48
N MET A 193 -15.76 12.15 11.85
CA MET A 193 -14.66 11.91 10.90
C MET A 193 -13.80 10.72 11.27
N ILE A 194 -13.22 10.12 10.22
CA ILE A 194 -12.18 9.12 10.32
C ILE A 194 -10.86 9.81 10.01
N TYR A 195 -9.97 9.82 10.99
CA TYR A 195 -8.67 10.50 10.92
C TYR A 195 -7.62 9.61 10.26
N SER A 196 -7.64 8.31 10.56
CA SER A 196 -6.65 7.39 10.00
C SER A 196 -7.11 5.94 10.01
N VAL A 197 -6.70 5.20 8.98
CA VAL A 197 -6.81 3.75 8.89
C VAL A 197 -5.44 3.21 8.52
N ILE A 198 -4.79 2.54 9.46
CA ILE A 198 -3.39 2.11 9.36
C ILE A 198 -3.30 0.61 9.57
N ARG A 199 -2.76 -0.12 8.60
CA ARG A 199 -2.43 -1.52 8.80
C ARG A 199 -1.24 -1.64 9.74
N VAL A 200 -1.45 -2.23 10.93
CA VAL A 200 -0.41 -2.31 11.96
C VAL A 200 0.38 -3.62 11.90
N GLY A 201 -0.22 -4.71 11.43
CA GLY A 201 0.49 -5.99 11.31
C GLY A 201 -0.43 -7.19 11.08
N LYS A 202 0.11 -8.40 11.25
CA LYS A 202 -0.63 -9.66 11.14
C LYS A 202 -0.65 -10.37 12.49
N ALA A 203 -1.70 -11.14 12.75
CA ALA A 203 -1.78 -12.00 13.92
C ALA A 203 -0.80 -13.17 13.80
N VAL A 204 -0.18 -13.53 14.92
CA VAL A 204 0.70 -14.69 15.05
C VAL A 204 0.14 -15.60 16.13
N GLY A 205 -0.37 -16.77 15.71
CA GLY A 205 -0.98 -17.74 16.61
C GLY A 205 -2.14 -17.17 17.45
N TYR A 206 -2.17 -17.55 18.72
CA TYR A 206 -3.17 -17.11 19.70
C TYR A 206 -2.70 -15.95 20.57
N GLU A 207 -1.46 -15.49 20.40
CA GLU A 207 -0.91 -14.42 21.23
C GLU A 207 -1.63 -13.10 20.97
N LYS A 208 -1.91 -12.37 22.05
CA LYS A 208 -2.60 -11.09 21.99
C LYS A 208 -1.58 -9.95 21.93
N PHE A 209 -1.96 -8.87 21.27
CA PHE A 209 -1.26 -7.59 21.37
C PHE A 209 -1.59 -6.91 22.71
N THR A 210 -0.73 -5.99 23.13
CA THR A 210 -0.98 -5.05 24.23
C THR A 210 -1.12 -3.65 23.66
N ALA A 211 -2.12 -2.91 24.12
CA ALA A 211 -2.39 -1.56 23.67
C ALA A 211 -2.69 -0.67 24.87
N GLU A 212 -1.94 0.43 25.01
CA GLU A 212 -2.09 1.39 26.09
C GLU A 212 -2.06 2.82 25.56
N THR A 213 -2.70 3.74 26.31
CA THR A 213 -2.78 5.16 25.95
C THR A 213 -2.11 6.00 27.01
N ASP A 214 -1.25 6.92 26.59
CA ASP A 214 -0.49 7.77 27.51
C ASP A 214 -1.22 9.08 27.86
N MET A 215 -0.58 9.91 28.70
CA MET A 215 -1.08 11.22 29.13
C MET A 215 -1.32 12.23 27.99
N LEU A 216 -0.68 12.04 26.83
CA LEU A 216 -0.88 12.87 25.64
C LEU A 216 -1.90 12.25 24.67
N SER A 217 -2.65 11.26 25.15
CA SER A 217 -3.64 10.50 24.39
C SER A 217 -3.05 9.76 23.20
N ARG A 218 -1.74 9.47 23.21
CA ARG A 218 -1.06 8.71 22.17
C ARG A 218 -1.26 7.22 22.42
N LEU A 219 -1.47 6.46 21.35
CA LEU A 219 -1.59 5.02 21.41
C LEU A 219 -0.21 4.37 21.32
N HIS A 220 0.09 3.47 22.26
CA HIS A 220 1.22 2.57 22.26
C HIS A 220 0.71 1.15 22.04
N LEU A 221 1.30 0.46 21.07
CA LEU A 221 0.88 -0.87 20.63
C LEU A 221 2.11 -1.77 20.58
N LEU A 222 2.03 -2.93 21.24
CA LEU A 222 3.04 -3.96 21.18
C LEU A 222 2.41 -5.24 20.67
N MET A 223 2.90 -5.75 19.54
CA MET A 223 2.34 -6.93 18.89
C MET A 223 3.39 -8.01 18.70
N PRO A 224 3.10 -9.29 18.99
CA PRO A 224 3.99 -10.37 18.62
C PRO A 224 4.01 -10.54 17.09
N ILE A 225 5.21 -10.67 16.53
CA ILE A 225 5.43 -11.03 15.12
C ILE A 225 6.10 -12.40 14.97
N SER A 226 6.63 -12.95 16.06
CA SER A 226 7.04 -14.34 16.25
C SER A 226 7.06 -14.66 17.76
N PRO A 227 7.22 -15.92 18.18
CA PRO A 227 7.22 -16.27 19.62
C PRO A 227 8.26 -15.54 20.48
N LYS A 228 9.31 -14.96 19.87
CA LYS A 228 10.36 -14.23 20.59
C LYS A 228 10.58 -12.81 20.07
N VAL A 229 9.78 -12.33 19.12
CA VAL A 229 9.95 -11.00 18.52
C VAL A 229 8.63 -10.24 18.50
N PHE A 230 8.70 -9.00 18.91
CA PHE A 230 7.58 -8.09 19.07
C PHE A 230 7.82 -6.83 18.26
N HIS A 231 6.75 -6.29 17.68
CA HIS A 231 6.70 -5.04 16.97
C HIS A 231 6.01 -3.99 17.84
N TYR A 232 6.77 -2.98 18.24
CA TYR A 232 6.30 -1.83 18.96
C TYR A 232 6.00 -0.69 18.00
N LEU A 233 4.79 -0.14 18.11
CA LEU A 233 4.29 0.98 17.33
C LEU A 233 3.69 2.01 18.26
N ALA A 234 3.87 3.29 17.95
CA ALA A 234 3.16 4.36 18.66
C ALA A 234 2.63 5.42 17.70
N PHE A 235 1.40 5.86 17.96
CA PHE A 235 0.63 6.76 17.10
C PHE A 235 0.00 7.91 17.88
N SER A 236 0.05 9.10 17.31
CA SER A 236 -0.68 10.25 17.83
C SER A 236 -2.19 10.15 17.54
N PRO A 237 -3.04 11.01 18.12
CA PRO A 237 -4.48 11.02 17.87
C PRO A 237 -4.91 11.44 16.45
N ASP A 238 -3.99 11.97 15.65
CA ASP A 238 -4.16 12.24 14.21
C ASP A 238 -3.61 11.10 13.33
N GLY A 239 -3.04 10.06 13.93
CA GLY A 239 -2.51 8.89 13.20
C GLY A 239 -1.08 9.02 12.71
N LYS A 240 -0.34 10.06 13.15
CA LYS A 240 1.10 10.16 12.88
C LYS A 240 1.84 9.11 13.71
N LYS A 241 2.59 8.24 13.03
CA LYS A 241 3.49 7.28 13.68
C LYS A 241 4.72 8.00 14.21
N PHE A 242 5.08 7.77 15.47
CA PHE A 242 6.28 8.34 16.10
C PHE A 242 7.18 7.30 16.77
N ALA A 243 6.76 6.04 16.86
CA ALA A 243 7.63 4.92 17.17
C ALA A 243 7.33 3.73 16.25
N ASP A 244 8.39 3.03 15.86
CA ASP A 244 8.37 1.83 15.01
C ASP A 244 9.65 1.04 15.30
N GLU A 245 9.58 0.14 16.29
CA GLU A 245 10.73 -0.61 16.78
C GLU A 245 10.41 -2.11 16.86
N TYR A 246 11.41 -2.95 16.61
CA TYR A 246 11.29 -4.38 16.83
C TYR A 246 12.13 -4.76 18.06
N ARG A 247 11.52 -5.51 18.99
CA ARG A 247 12.19 -6.03 20.18
C ARG A 247 12.16 -7.55 20.19
N LYS A 248 13.21 -8.17 20.70
CA LYS A 248 13.27 -9.61 20.93
C LYS A 248 13.42 -9.92 22.41
N THR A 249 12.89 -11.07 22.81
CA THR A 249 13.10 -11.61 24.15
C THR A 249 14.57 -11.95 24.34
N SER A 250 15.20 -11.33 25.34
CA SER A 250 16.58 -11.60 25.78
C SER A 250 16.68 -11.34 27.28
N GLY A 251 16.71 -12.40 28.09
CA GLY A 251 16.62 -12.35 29.56
C GLY A 251 15.27 -11.83 30.12
N THR A 252 14.61 -10.93 29.41
CA THR A 252 13.32 -10.31 29.72
C THR A 252 12.42 -10.29 28.48
N ILE A 253 11.10 -10.28 28.69
CA ILE A 253 10.09 -10.24 27.63
C ILE A 253 9.66 -8.78 27.43
N PRO A 254 9.60 -8.27 26.18
CA PRO A 254 9.06 -6.95 25.89
C PRO A 254 7.63 -6.77 26.43
N MET A 255 7.36 -5.68 27.13
CA MET A 255 6.03 -5.36 27.65
C MET A 255 5.79 -3.85 27.69
N LEU A 256 4.52 -3.45 27.60
CA LEU A 256 4.10 -2.07 27.86
C LEU A 256 3.74 -1.92 29.34
N MET A 257 4.27 -0.89 29.98
CA MET A 257 3.92 -0.51 31.34
C MET A 257 3.40 0.93 31.35
N ARG A 258 2.18 1.12 31.87
CA ARG A 258 1.61 2.43 32.13
C ARG A 258 1.80 2.78 33.60
N ASP A 259 2.48 3.87 33.87
CA ASP A 259 2.60 4.44 35.20
C ASP A 259 1.21 4.94 35.65
N PRO A 260 0.69 4.49 36.80
CA PRO A 260 -0.65 4.87 37.27
C PRO A 260 -0.75 6.33 37.69
N ASP A 261 0.34 6.94 38.16
CA ASP A 261 0.36 8.29 38.72
C ASP A 261 0.63 9.33 37.61
N THR A 262 1.56 9.03 36.71
CA THR A 262 1.94 9.97 35.62
C THR A 262 1.19 9.70 34.31
N GLY A 263 0.64 8.50 34.13
CA GLY A 263 0.03 8.09 32.86
C GLY A 263 1.02 7.91 31.71
N ILE A 264 2.33 7.93 31.98
CA ILE A 264 3.38 7.66 30.99
C ILE A 264 3.35 6.17 30.63
N VAL A 265 3.42 5.87 29.33
CA VAL A 265 3.55 4.50 28.84
C VAL A 265 4.99 4.27 28.39
N THR A 266 5.62 3.23 28.93
CA THR A 266 7.00 2.86 28.65
C THR A 266 7.08 1.44 28.08
N LEU A 267 7.91 1.25 27.06
CA LEU A 267 8.30 -0.07 26.58
C LEU A 267 9.46 -0.60 27.43
N LEU A 268 9.21 -1.69 28.15
CA LEU A 268 10.18 -2.35 29.03
C LEU A 268 10.61 -3.69 28.45
N GLY A 269 11.82 -4.12 28.79
CA GLY A 269 12.31 -5.45 28.49
C GLY A 269 12.66 -5.70 27.02
N GLY A 270 13.35 -6.82 26.82
CA GLY A 270 13.90 -7.25 25.55
C GLY A 270 15.00 -6.34 24.98
N GLU A 271 15.62 -6.83 23.92
CA GLU A 271 16.66 -6.14 23.17
C GLU A 271 16.15 -5.77 21.77
N THR A 272 16.80 -4.84 21.09
CA THR A 272 16.47 -4.52 19.70
C THR A 272 16.64 -5.75 18.80
N ALA A 273 15.60 -6.09 18.04
CA ALA A 273 15.62 -7.17 17.06
C ALA A 273 16.18 -6.67 15.73
N ARG A 274 16.95 -7.53 15.05
CA ARG A 274 17.57 -7.24 13.75
C ARG A 274 16.77 -7.83 12.61
N ALA A 275 16.38 -6.99 11.65
CA ALA A 275 15.72 -7.43 10.42
C ALA A 275 16.64 -8.34 9.60
N GLY A 276 16.08 -9.39 8.99
CA GLY A 276 16.83 -10.40 8.23
C GLY A 276 17.56 -11.44 9.08
N VAL A 277 17.68 -11.21 10.40
CA VAL A 277 18.35 -12.14 11.35
C VAL A 277 17.34 -12.70 12.35
N ASP A 278 16.73 -11.82 13.14
CA ASP A 278 15.79 -12.20 14.20
C ASP A 278 14.35 -12.35 13.67
N PHE A 279 14.02 -11.66 12.57
CA PHE A 279 12.74 -11.74 11.88
C PHE A 279 12.90 -11.44 10.39
N ALA A 280 11.95 -11.88 9.57
CA ALA A 280 11.95 -11.57 8.14
C ALA A 280 11.86 -10.05 7.94
N ASP A 281 12.77 -9.47 7.16
CA ASP A 281 12.76 -8.04 6.88
C ASP A 281 11.45 -7.68 6.16
N PRO A 282 10.60 -6.83 6.74
CA PRO A 282 9.34 -6.41 6.13
C PRO A 282 9.55 -5.63 4.82
N ASN A 283 10.76 -5.15 4.56
CA ASN A 283 11.13 -4.43 3.34
C ASN A 283 11.87 -5.29 2.31
N ALA A 284 12.16 -6.56 2.60
CA ALA A 284 12.89 -7.42 1.67
C ALA A 284 12.14 -7.56 0.34
N GLY A 285 12.80 -7.17 -0.76
CA GLY A 285 12.24 -7.25 -2.12
C GLY A 285 11.27 -6.11 -2.49
N LEU A 286 11.06 -5.12 -1.61
CA LEU A 286 10.32 -3.90 -1.95
C LEU A 286 11.28 -2.84 -2.47
N VAL A 287 11.06 -2.37 -3.70
CA VAL A 287 11.77 -1.21 -4.27
C VAL A 287 11.05 0.07 -3.83
N ARG A 288 11.76 1.03 -3.24
CA ARG A 288 11.14 2.30 -2.84
C ARG A 288 10.87 3.13 -4.10
N VAL A 289 9.83 3.96 -4.08
CA VAL A 289 9.51 4.86 -5.21
C VAL A 289 10.71 5.75 -5.56
N ALA A 290 11.45 6.23 -4.56
CA ALA A 290 12.69 7.00 -4.77
C ALA A 290 13.80 6.22 -5.50
N ASP A 291 13.85 4.89 -5.32
CA ASP A 291 14.82 4.02 -6.00
C ASP A 291 14.41 3.76 -7.46
N LEU A 292 13.11 3.92 -7.78
CA LEU A 292 12.59 3.88 -9.17
C LEU A 292 12.80 5.20 -9.91
N GLU A 293 12.59 6.34 -9.22
CA GLU A 293 12.82 7.68 -9.79
C GLU A 293 14.29 7.90 -10.17
N SER A 294 15.23 7.44 -9.33
CA SER A 294 16.66 7.53 -9.61
C SER A 294 17.14 6.60 -10.74
N ALA A 295 16.46 5.47 -10.97
CA ALA A 295 16.76 4.58 -12.10
C ALA A 295 16.32 5.18 -13.45
N ASP A 296 15.18 5.88 -13.47
CA ASP A 296 14.69 6.59 -14.65
C ASP A 296 15.61 7.80 -14.98
N ASP A 297 16.14 8.50 -13.97
CA ASP A 297 17.12 9.60 -14.16
C ASP A 297 18.51 9.09 -14.63
N ALA A 298 18.93 7.91 -14.16
CA ALA A 298 20.17 7.28 -14.62
C ALA A 298 20.09 6.83 -16.10
N GLN A 299 18.91 6.35 -16.53
CA GLN A 299 18.65 6.03 -17.94
C GLN A 299 18.58 7.29 -18.82
N ALA A 300 18.18 8.44 -18.26
CA ALA A 300 18.18 9.72 -18.96
C ALA A 300 19.57 10.37 -19.07
N THR A 301 20.49 10.07 -18.15
CA THR A 301 21.82 10.72 -18.07
C THR A 301 22.99 9.88 -18.59
N GLY A 302 22.75 8.61 -18.98
CA GLY A 302 23.76 7.76 -19.61
C GLY A 302 24.90 7.32 -18.71
N ASN A 303 24.80 7.54 -17.39
CA ASN A 303 25.79 7.10 -16.42
C ASN A 303 25.40 5.74 -15.81
N PRO A 304 26.30 4.75 -15.77
CA PRO A 304 25.99 3.45 -15.18
C PRO A 304 25.77 3.56 -13.67
N VAL A 305 24.68 2.97 -13.21
CA VAL A 305 24.39 2.76 -11.78
C VAL A 305 25.49 1.86 -11.21
N ALA A 306 26.25 2.35 -10.23
CA ALA A 306 27.26 1.57 -9.53
C ALA A 306 26.60 0.36 -8.86
N ALA A 307 27.18 -0.83 -9.05
CA ALA A 307 26.68 -2.06 -8.44
C ALA A 307 26.60 -1.90 -6.89
N PRO A 308 25.61 -2.53 -6.22
CA PRO A 308 25.56 -2.54 -4.77
C PRO A 308 26.87 -3.11 -4.21
N GLN A 309 27.62 -2.29 -3.49
CA GLN A 309 28.80 -2.77 -2.77
C GLN A 309 28.35 -3.79 -1.72
N PRO A 310 29.01 -4.95 -1.60
CA PRO A 310 28.75 -5.87 -0.51
C PRO A 310 28.99 -5.14 0.81
N ALA A 311 28.13 -5.43 1.80
CA ALA A 311 28.23 -4.85 3.14
C ALA A 311 29.67 -4.94 3.64
N LYS A 312 30.27 -3.80 3.97
CA LYS A 312 31.56 -3.76 4.65
C LYS A 312 31.40 -4.48 5.98
N ASP A 313 32.04 -5.64 6.07
CA ASP A 313 32.29 -6.35 7.30
C ASP A 313 33.23 -5.47 8.15
N THR A 314 32.67 -4.69 9.07
CA THR A 314 33.44 -4.00 10.11
C THR A 314 33.42 -4.84 11.37
N GLY A 315 34.01 -6.04 11.28
CA GLY A 315 34.47 -6.84 12.39
C GLY A 315 35.99 -6.74 12.52
N LEU A 316 36.45 -6.26 13.67
CA LEU A 316 37.85 -6.09 14.11
C LEU A 316 38.71 -5.05 13.36
N VAL A 317 39.05 -3.98 14.08
CA VAL A 317 40.34 -3.29 13.91
C VAL A 317 41.05 -3.25 15.26
N ASP A 318 42.19 -3.92 15.26
CA ASP A 318 43.24 -3.98 16.26
C ASP A 318 43.82 -2.58 16.53
N LEU A 319 43.87 -2.16 17.80
CA LEU A 319 44.44 -0.87 18.22
C LEU A 319 45.85 -1.04 18.81
N GLY A 320 46.71 -1.72 18.06
CA GLY A 320 48.15 -1.71 18.25
C GLY A 320 48.87 -1.04 17.08
N GLN A 321 49.68 -0.02 17.38
CA GLN A 321 50.65 0.68 16.52
C GLN A 321 50.19 2.00 15.86
N ASN A 322 50.21 3.10 16.62
CA ASN A 322 51.30 4.09 16.60
C ASN A 322 50.86 5.39 17.30
N LEU A 323 51.59 5.70 18.39
CA LEU A 323 51.58 6.89 19.27
C LEU A 323 50.38 7.07 20.22
#